data_AF-A0A662Q951-F1
#
_entry.id   AF-A0A662Q951-F1
#
_cell.length_a   1.000
_cell.length_b   1.000
_cell.length_c   1.000
_cell.angle_alpha   90.00
_cell.angle_beta   90.00
_cell.angle_gamma   90.00
#
_symmetry.space_group_name_H-M   'P 1'
#
loop_
_entity.id
_entity.type
_entity.pdbx_description
1 polymer ?
#
loop_
_entity_poly.entity_id
_entity_poly.type
_entity_poly.pdbx_seq_one_letter_code
_entity_poly.pdbx_strand_id
1 'polypeptide(L)' 'MKPTKVYYTFIDCDESIEALRRASQYLYNKGLVKETYVESLLKREKEFPTGLQSEKGIGVAIPHADIEHVLEEAF' A
#
# COMPACT_ATOMS: atom_id res chain seq x y z
N MET A 1 -9.93 16.86 16.27
CA MET A 1 -9.22 15.75 15.59
C MET A 1 -10.16 15.20 14.51
N LYS A 2 -9.75 15.11 13.25
CA LYS A 2 -10.59 14.46 12.23
C LYS A 2 -10.69 12.96 12.56
N PRO A 3 -11.84 12.30 12.38
CA PRO A 3 -11.95 10.86 12.62
C PRO A 3 -11.07 10.12 11.61
N THR A 4 -10.12 9.32 12.11
CA THR A 4 -9.27 8.46 11.28
C THR A 4 -10.12 7.33 10.71
N LYS A 5 -10.14 7.21 9.39
CA LYS A 5 -10.78 6.09 8.70
C LYS A 5 -9.72 5.03 8.40
N VAL A 6 -9.98 3.80 8.81
CA VAL A 6 -9.14 2.65 8.48
C VAL A 6 -9.87 1.82 7.44
N TYR A 7 -9.15 1.45 6.37
CA TYR A 7 -9.66 0.59 5.32
C TYR A 7 -8.95 -0.76 5.39
N TYR A 8 -9.73 -1.84 5.34
CA TYR A 8 -9.21 -3.21 5.28
C TYR A 8 -9.68 -3.88 3.98
N THR A 9 -8.86 -4.78 3.47
CA THR A 9 -9.17 -5.67 2.34
C THR A 9 -8.45 -7.00 2.56
N PHE A 10 -9.02 -8.08 2.04
CA PHE A 10 -8.42 -9.41 2.08
C PHE A 10 -7.99 -9.77 0.67
N ILE A 11 -6.72 -10.12 0.51
CA ILE A 11 -6.11 -10.44 -0.78
C ILE A 11 -5.49 -11.83 -0.66
N ASP A 12 -6.00 -12.74 -1.49
CA ASP A 12 -5.43 -14.06 -1.70
C ASP A 12 -4.65 -14.04 -3.02
N CYS A 13 -3.35 -14.32 -2.94
CA CYS A 13 -2.42 -14.36 -4.08
C CYS A 13 -1.07 -14.97 -3.66
N ASP A 14 -0.33 -15.49 -4.63
CA ASP A 14 0.95 -16.15 -4.40
C ASP A 14 2.17 -15.21 -4.49
N GLU A 15 1.99 -14.02 -5.08
CA GLU A 15 3.07 -13.07 -5.32
C GLU A 15 2.86 -11.75 -4.57
N SER A 16 3.91 -11.27 -3.90
CA SER A 16 3.87 -10.01 -3.16
C SER A 16 3.53 -8.81 -4.06
N ILE A 17 4.03 -8.82 -5.30
CA ILE A 17 3.77 -7.73 -6.26
C ILE A 17 2.28 -7.63 -6.61
N GLU A 18 1.58 -8.77 -6.66
CA GLU A 18 0.14 -8.81 -6.92
C GLU A 18 -0.66 -8.32 -5.70
N ALA A 19 -0.22 -8.68 -4.49
CA ALA A 19 -0.79 -8.14 -3.26
C ALA A 19 -0.70 -6.61 -3.24
N LEU A 20 0.47 -6.05 -3.56
CA LEU A 20 0.71 -4.61 -3.60
C LEU A 20 -0.12 -3.92 -4.69
N ARG A 21 -0.20 -4.52 -5.88
CA ARG A 21 -1.02 -3.98 -6.98
C ARG A 21 -2.50 -3.90 -6.58
N ARG A 22 -3.04 -4.98 -6.00
CA ARG A 22 -4.45 -5.04 -5.57
C ARG A 22 -4.74 -4.11 -4.40
N ALA A 23 -3.83 -3.99 -3.43
CA ALA A 23 -3.97 -3.04 -2.32
C ALA A 23 -3.97 -1.59 -2.81
N SER A 24 -3.04 -1.21 -3.70
CA SER A 24 -2.97 0.12 -4.30
C SER A 24 -4.19 0.44 -5.17
N GLN A 25 -4.67 -0.53 -5.94
CA GLN A 25 -5.89 -0.38 -6.75
C GLN A 25 -7.12 -0.17 -5.86
N TYR A 26 -7.19 -0.84 -4.71
CA TYR A 26 -8.25 -0.64 -3.73
C TYR A 26 -8.27 0.79 -3.19
N LEU A 27 -7.10 1.38 -2.91
CA LEU A 27 -6.99 2.79 -2.51
C LEU A 27 -7.42 3.75 -3.63
N TYR A 28 -7.03 3.47 -4.87
CA TYR A 28 -7.44 4.28 -6.04
C TYR A 28 -8.97 4.24 -6.23
N ASN A 29 -9.57 3.06 -6.16
CA ASN A 29 -11.03 2.89 -6.30
C ASN A 29 -11.82 3.61 -5.18
N LYS A 30 -11.17 3.91 -4.04
CA LYS A 30 -11.75 4.70 -2.94
C LYS A 30 -11.54 6.21 -3.12
N GLY A 31 -10.83 6.65 -4.16
CA GLY A 31 -10.53 8.05 -4.41
C GLY A 31 -9.46 8.65 -3.49
N LEU A 32 -8.64 7.80 -2.85
CA LEU A 32 -7.64 8.24 -1.85
C LEU A 32 -6.29 8.60 -2.47
N VAL A 33 -6.01 8.07 -3.66
CA VAL A 33 -4.73 8.21 -4.37
C VAL A 33 -4.97 8.44 -5.85
N LYS A 34 -3.96 8.97 -6.55
CA LYS A 34 -3.98 9.20 -8.00
C LYS A 34 -3.79 7.89 -8.76
N GLU A 35 -4.13 7.88 -10.05
CA GLU A 35 -3.93 6.72 -10.93
C GLU A 35 -2.46 6.27 -11.00
N THR A 36 -1.53 7.21 -10.83
CA THR A 36 -0.07 6.96 -10.83
C THR A 36 0.43 6.24 -9.58
N TYR A 37 -0.39 6.13 -8.52
CA TYR A 37 0.04 5.57 -7.24
C TYR A 37 0.46 4.10 -7.33
N VAL A 38 -0.24 3.29 -8.13
CA VAL A 38 0.07 1.87 -8.29
C VAL A 38 1.49 1.70 -8.80
N GLU A 39 1.84 2.35 -9.92
CA GLU A 39 3.17 2.23 -10.52
C GLU A 39 4.27 2.79 -9.61
N SER A 40 4.02 3.94 -8.98
CA SER A 40 4.97 4.55 -8.06
C SER A 40 5.27 3.69 -6.83
N LEU A 41 4.24 3.05 -6.24
CA LEU A 41 4.43 2.14 -5.12
C LEU A 41 5.25 0.91 -5.52
N LEU A 42 4.97 0.29 -6.67
CA LEU A 42 5.71 -0.90 -7.12
C LEU A 42 7.16 -0.57 -7.46
N LYS A 43 7.42 0.60 -8.06
CA LYS A 43 8.78 1.10 -8.29
C LYS A 43 9.51 1.32 -6.96
N ARG A 44 8.84 1.97 -6.00
CA ARG A 44 9.40 2.30 -4.69
C ARG A 44 9.74 1.05 -3.86
N GLU A 45 8.90 0.02 -3.92
CA GLU A 45 9.14 -1.27 -3.26
C GLU A 45 10.32 -2.02 -3.91
N LYS A 46 10.45 -1.96 -5.24
CA LYS A 46 11.58 -2.57 -5.96
C LYS A 46 12.90 -1.90 -5.59
N GLU A 47 12.92 -0.59 -5.44
CA GLU A 47 14.13 0.19 -5.12
C GLU A 47 14.49 0.13 -3.63
N PHE A 48 13.51 0.23 -2.73
CA PHE A 48 13.74 0.03 -1.29
C PHE A 48 12.62 -0.81 -0.67
N PRO A 49 12.85 -2.14 -0.56
CA PRO A 49 11.89 -3.09 0.00
C PRO A 49 11.48 -2.73 1.42
N THR A 50 10.20 -2.95 1.75
CA THR A 50 9.60 -2.56 3.03
C THR A 50 9.18 -3.74 3.90
N GLY A 51 9.58 -4.96 3.55
CA GLY A 51 9.33 -6.17 4.34
C GLY A 51 10.03 -6.14 5.70
N LEU A 52 9.27 -6.47 6.75
CA LEU A 52 9.68 -6.51 8.14
C LEU A 52 9.48 -7.93 8.71
N GLN A 53 10.53 -8.46 9.32
CA GLN A 53 10.48 -9.74 10.04
C GLN A 53 9.89 -9.51 11.44
N SER A 54 8.70 -10.05 11.70
CA SER A 54 8.12 -10.06 13.05
C SER A 54 8.54 -11.31 13.81
N GLU A 55 8.75 -11.16 15.12
CA GLU A 55 9.19 -12.24 16.02
C GLU A 55 8.26 -13.47 16.04
N LYS A 56 6.98 -13.28 15.69
CA LYS A 56 5.95 -14.35 15.72
C LYS A 56 5.76 -15.09 14.40
N GLY A 57 6.68 -14.94 13.44
CA GLY A 57 6.59 -15.61 12.14
C GLY A 57 5.51 -15.01 11.21
N ILE A 58 4.99 -13.83 11.54
CA ILE A 58 4.07 -13.07 10.69
C ILE A 58 4.89 -12.08 9.86
N GLY A 59 4.83 -12.18 8.54
CA GLY A 59 5.42 -11.18 7.66
C GLY A 59 4.61 -9.88 7.71
N VAL A 60 5.30 -8.75 7.90
CA VAL A 60 4.70 -7.41 7.83
C VAL A 60 5.38 -6.63 6.72
N ALA A 61 4.67 -5.75 6.03
CA ALA A 61 5.26 -4.79 5.09
C ALA A 61 4.60 -3.42 5.27
N ILE A 62 5.34 -2.35 4.99
CA ILE A 62 4.86 -0.96 5.04
C ILE A 62 5.04 -0.26 3.68
N PRO A 63 4.46 -0.81 2.60
CA PRO A 63 4.63 -0.27 1.26
C PRO A 63 3.98 1.10 1.16
N HIS A 64 4.70 2.06 0.56
CA HIS A 64 4.25 3.43 0.38
C HIS A 64 4.80 4.01 -0.92
N ALA A 65 4.19 5.09 -1.39
CA ALA A 65 4.67 5.92 -2.49
C ALA A 65 4.83 7.37 -2.01
N ASP A 66 5.51 8.17 -2.83
CA ASP A 66 5.70 9.59 -2.54
C ASP A 66 4.37 10.36 -2.51
N ILE A 67 4.34 11.43 -1.71
CA ILE A 67 3.12 12.21 -1.42
C ILE A 67 2.47 12.81 -2.68
N GLU A 68 3.24 13.03 -3.75
CA GLU A 68 2.72 13.54 -5.02
C GLU A 68 1.67 12.61 -5.67
N HIS A 69 1.64 11.33 -5.29
CA HIS A 69 0.68 10.35 -5.77
C HIS A 69 -0.56 10.20 -4.86
N VAL A 70 -0.62 10.92 -3.74
CA VAL A 70 -1.68 10.82 -2.72
C VAL A 70 -2.67 11.98 -2.87
N LEU A 71 -3.96 11.72 -2.67
CA LEU A 71 -5.03 12.74 -2.68
C LEU A 71 -5.50 13.06 -1.26
N GLU A 72 -5.57 12.07 -0.38
CA GLU A 72 -5.93 12.21 1.03
C GLU A 72 -4.85 11.56 1.90
N GLU A 73 -4.17 12.36 2.72
CA GLU A 73 -3.24 11.85 3.72
C GLU A 73 -3.97 11.01 4.78
N ALA A 74 -3.41 9.84 5.09
CA ALA A 74 -3.84 9.00 6.19
C ALA A 74 -2.67 8.83 7.17
N PHE A 75 -2.97 9.00 8.46
CA PHE A 75 -2.06 8.85 9.59
C PHE A 75 -2.45 7.64 10.43
#